data_AF-A0A0F5JSW9-F1
#
_entry.id   AF-A0A0F5JSW9-F1
#
_cell.length_a   1.000
_cell.length_b   1.000
_cell.length_c   1.000
_cell.angle_alpha   90.00
_cell.angle_beta   90.00
_cell.angle_gamma   90.00
#
_symmetry.space_group_name_H-M   'P 1'
#
loop_
_entity.id
_entity.type
_entity.pdbx_description
1 polymer ?
#
loop_
_entity_poly.entity_id
_entity_poly.type
_entity_poly.pdbx_seq_one_letter_code
_entity_poly.pdbx_strand_id
1 'polypeptide(L)'
;MNNARAMAELGPVLAGIDTGESSSATSATRSSNAADAALPDRLEQKIARVEAIMQNVRGPLRKYAKAAVERVRHRMADAPSFANVDAAHLDALVATEKQRNPGLNLEHFSHQDDFVEAIRRGTRQSFQAIFPYPDPATHQSESHHVMADVRHHADGTTTVVVVESAEIFAGRGTRLGKHNQIVLALNEVGVDSNNIAVIETQAQKSTDDCVMYSLNYALKAHKNQRVFDKFHARLQRQANPDRTGLSRGATSVNAPEEAYRIRMLYCHAAHGADVLTTDFYKHGSSLQQAKELMKREDGRMSGPVNSDRHAVRETLVERNLAFRVPRPEARDQDASEGAMFSASIDGFRLQEIARALAFASAPAKRPARLALSRWGYGRVR
;
A
#
# COMPACT_ATOMS: atom_id res chain seq x y z
N MET A 1 9.13 -13.95 -37.01
CA MET A 1 10.61 -14.02 -36.98
C MET A 1 11.16 -12.61 -36.87
N ASN A 2 12.19 -12.43 -36.04
CA ASN A 2 12.97 -11.21 -35.76
C ASN A 2 12.35 -10.13 -34.86
N ASN A 3 12.07 -10.48 -33.60
CA ASN A 3 11.97 -9.50 -32.48
C ASN A 3 13.10 -9.65 -31.43
N ALA A 4 14.13 -10.44 -31.73
CA ALA A 4 15.27 -10.67 -30.82
C ALA A 4 16.46 -9.74 -31.07
N ARG A 5 16.38 -8.82 -32.04
CA ARG A 5 17.52 -7.98 -32.48
C ARG A 5 17.41 -6.49 -32.11
N ALA A 6 16.34 -6.07 -31.44
CA ALA A 6 16.13 -4.67 -31.05
C ALA A 6 16.50 -4.36 -29.58
N MET A 7 17.00 -5.35 -28.81
CA MET A 7 17.27 -5.22 -27.36
C MET A 7 18.78 -5.22 -27.01
N ALA A 8 19.68 -5.13 -27.99
CA ALA A 8 21.12 -5.32 -27.78
C ALA A 8 22.00 -4.06 -27.96
N GLU A 9 21.44 -2.86 -28.19
CA GLU A 9 22.23 -1.65 -28.49
C GLU A 9 22.01 -0.46 -27.54
N LEU A 10 21.91 -0.70 -26.21
CA LEU A 10 21.80 0.39 -25.21
C LEU A 10 22.76 0.23 -24.01
N GLY A 11 24.02 -0.09 -24.28
CA GLY A 11 25.12 0.18 -23.36
C GLY A 11 26.40 0.27 -24.19
N PRO A 12 27.29 1.28 -24.05
CA PRO A 12 27.51 2.15 -22.87
C PRO A 12 27.87 3.63 -23.22
N VAL A 13 27.16 4.62 -22.68
CA VAL A 13 27.70 6.00 -22.55
C VAL A 13 27.11 6.59 -21.29
N LEU A 14 27.92 6.69 -20.22
CA LEU A 14 27.82 7.66 -19.11
C LEU A 14 28.89 7.28 -18.08
N ALA A 15 30.16 7.40 -18.49
CA ALA A 15 31.31 7.42 -17.59
C ALA A 15 32.04 8.75 -17.83
N GLY A 16 32.31 9.47 -16.74
CA GLY A 16 33.14 10.67 -16.73
C GLY A 16 32.36 11.96 -16.58
N ILE A 17 32.37 12.52 -15.37
CA ILE A 17 33.01 13.79 -15.05
C ILE A 17 33.09 13.87 -13.51
N ASP A 18 34.33 13.88 -13.03
CA ASP A 18 34.77 14.25 -11.69
C ASP A 18 35.68 15.47 -11.86
N THR A 19 35.47 16.53 -11.09
CA THR A 19 36.51 17.49 -10.66
C THR A 19 36.02 18.29 -9.44
N GLY A 20 36.85 18.32 -8.40
CA GLY A 20 36.72 19.01 -7.10
C GLY A 20 36.61 20.55 -7.17
N GLU A 21 36.69 21.33 -6.09
CA GLU A 21 37.33 21.18 -4.77
C GLU A 21 36.67 22.10 -3.71
N SER A 22 36.76 21.64 -2.45
CA SER A 22 37.06 22.33 -1.17
C SER A 22 36.71 23.81 -0.94
N SER A 23 36.01 24.09 0.16
CA SER A 23 36.51 25.02 1.19
C SER A 23 35.92 24.72 2.56
N SER A 24 36.78 24.80 3.57
CA SER A 24 36.60 24.41 4.96
C SER A 24 36.09 25.56 5.83
N ALA A 25 35.21 25.24 6.79
CA ALA A 25 35.07 26.01 8.02
C ALA A 25 34.63 25.08 9.16
N THR A 26 35.51 24.97 10.14
CA THR A 26 35.39 24.22 11.39
C THR A 26 34.34 24.83 12.31
N SER A 27 33.42 24.00 12.83
CA SER A 27 32.85 24.20 14.16
C SER A 27 32.39 22.86 14.73
N ALA A 28 32.95 22.53 15.88
CA ALA A 28 32.80 21.26 16.57
C ALA A 28 31.41 21.11 17.19
N THR A 29 30.71 20.02 16.86
CA THR A 29 29.65 19.49 17.72
C THR A 29 29.56 17.97 17.62
N ARG A 30 29.97 17.33 18.71
CA ARG A 30 29.73 15.95 19.18
C ARG A 30 29.14 14.96 18.15
N SER A 31 30.02 14.10 17.67
CA SER A 31 29.72 12.75 17.19
C SER A 31 28.94 11.98 18.26
N SER A 32 27.67 11.74 17.98
CA SER A 32 26.93 10.59 18.51
C SER A 32 26.57 9.73 17.30
N ASN A 33 27.07 8.49 17.25
CA ASN A 33 26.77 7.55 16.17
C ASN A 33 25.26 7.51 15.88
N ALA A 34 24.87 7.73 14.62
CA ALA A 34 23.46 7.70 14.21
C ALA A 34 22.79 6.32 14.45
N ALA A 35 23.60 5.27 14.68
CA ALA A 35 23.16 3.95 15.12
C ALA A 35 22.48 3.95 16.50
N ASP A 36 22.82 4.89 17.40
CA ASP A 36 22.26 5.02 18.75
C ASP A 36 21.14 6.07 18.85
N ALA A 37 20.69 6.64 17.72
CA ALA A 37 19.58 7.57 17.73
C ALA A 37 18.31 6.88 18.26
N ALA A 38 17.83 7.36 19.40
CA ALA A 38 16.61 6.89 20.03
C ALA A 38 15.45 6.87 19.03
N LEU A 39 14.63 5.83 19.09
CA LEU A 39 13.42 5.76 18.27
C LEU A 39 12.46 6.90 18.63
N PRO A 40 11.74 7.47 17.65
CA PRO A 40 10.69 8.43 17.93
C PRO A 40 9.64 7.87 18.89
N ASP A 41 9.19 8.67 19.86
CA ASP A 41 8.23 8.29 20.90
C ASP A 41 7.01 7.53 20.37
N ARG A 42 6.50 7.93 19.20
CA ARG A 42 5.33 7.30 18.59
C ARG A 42 5.58 5.86 18.16
N LEU A 43 6.79 5.54 17.71
CA LEU A 43 7.18 4.17 17.38
C LEU A 43 7.43 3.38 18.66
N GLU A 44 8.09 3.96 19.66
CA GLU A 44 8.28 3.31 20.97
C GLU A 44 6.96 2.93 21.63
N GLN A 45 5.99 3.85 21.65
CA GLN A 45 4.65 3.57 22.18
C GLN A 45 3.95 2.42 21.44
N LYS A 46 4.16 2.31 20.12
CA LYS A 46 3.58 1.23 19.31
C LYS A 46 4.28 -0.11 19.57
N ILE A 47 5.59 -0.11 19.75
CA ILE A 47 6.37 -1.29 20.15
C ILE A 47 5.90 -1.78 21.51
N ALA A 48 5.87 -0.90 22.51
CA ALA A 48 5.46 -1.23 23.88
C ALA A 48 4.04 -1.85 23.91
N ARG A 49 3.12 -1.33 23.10
CA ARG A 49 1.77 -1.90 22.96
C ARG A 49 1.78 -3.32 22.39
N VAL A 50 2.57 -3.58 21.35
CA VAL A 50 2.69 -4.93 20.77
C VAL A 50 3.29 -5.88 21.80
N GLU A 51 4.38 -5.49 22.46
CA GLU A 51 5.08 -6.32 23.44
C GLU A 51 4.17 -6.71 24.61
N ALA A 52 3.39 -5.77 25.15
CA ALA A 52 2.45 -6.04 26.23
C ALA A 52 1.41 -7.10 25.87
N ILE A 53 0.86 -7.07 24.65
CA ILE A 53 -0.15 -8.05 24.21
C ILE A 53 0.51 -9.38 23.85
N MET A 54 1.68 -9.33 23.21
CA MET A 54 2.41 -10.49 22.70
C MET A 54 2.79 -11.48 23.80
N GLN A 55 3.00 -11.02 25.05
CA GLN A 55 3.31 -11.87 26.20
C GLN A 55 2.33 -13.04 26.35
N ASN A 56 1.05 -12.82 26.05
CA ASN A 56 -0.04 -13.77 26.27
C ASN A 56 -0.45 -14.58 25.02
N VAL A 57 0.24 -14.38 23.89
CA VAL A 57 -0.08 -15.05 22.62
C VAL A 57 1.06 -15.99 22.21
N ARG A 58 0.71 -17.13 21.62
CA ARG A 58 1.66 -18.14 21.08
C ARG A 58 1.42 -18.34 19.58
N GLY A 59 2.35 -19.02 18.90
CA GLY A 59 2.20 -19.42 17.50
C GLY A 59 2.74 -18.41 16.48
N PRO A 60 2.39 -18.57 15.19
CA PRO A 60 2.94 -17.77 14.08
C PRO A 60 2.79 -16.26 14.25
N LEU A 61 1.61 -15.81 14.70
CA LEU A 61 1.34 -14.37 14.91
C LEU A 61 2.27 -13.73 15.95
N ARG A 62 2.70 -14.48 16.99
CA ARG A 62 3.71 -14.03 17.96
C ARG A 62 5.09 -13.88 17.29
N LYS A 63 5.48 -14.82 16.42
CA LYS A 63 6.75 -14.75 15.69
C LYS A 63 6.77 -13.55 14.75
N TYR A 64 5.67 -13.30 14.05
CA TYR A 64 5.51 -12.11 13.22
C TYR A 64 5.59 -10.82 14.02
N ALA A 65 4.90 -10.75 15.16
CA ALA A 65 4.97 -9.61 16.06
C ALA A 65 6.41 -9.32 16.55
N LYS A 66 7.15 -10.36 16.93
CA LYS A 66 8.56 -10.22 17.30
C LYS A 66 9.37 -9.68 16.12
N ALA A 67 9.26 -10.29 14.94
CA ALA A 67 9.99 -9.84 13.75
C ALA A 67 9.71 -8.37 13.42
N ALA A 68 8.45 -7.92 13.50
CA ALA A 68 8.08 -6.53 13.25
C ALA A 68 8.70 -5.55 14.27
N VAL A 69 8.78 -5.94 15.56
CA VAL A 69 9.47 -5.13 16.57
C VAL A 69 10.97 -5.06 16.28
N GLU A 70 11.61 -6.19 15.97
CA GLU A 70 13.03 -6.26 15.64
C GLU A 70 13.37 -5.43 14.39
N ARG A 71 12.50 -5.43 13.37
CA ARG A 71 12.67 -4.58 12.17
C ARG A 71 12.78 -3.11 12.55
N VAL A 72 11.91 -2.62 13.43
CA VAL A 72 11.90 -1.20 13.84
C VAL A 72 13.09 -0.87 14.73
N ARG A 73 13.45 -1.74 15.66
CA ARG A 73 14.60 -1.54 16.57
C ARG A 73 15.93 -1.62 15.84
N HIS A 74 16.16 -2.70 15.11
CA HIS A 74 17.47 -3.06 14.58
C HIS A 74 17.71 -2.66 13.14
N ARG A 75 16.68 -2.28 12.36
CA ARG A 75 16.77 -1.69 11.01
C ARG A 75 17.97 -2.21 10.21
N MET A 76 18.08 -3.54 10.07
CA MET A 76 19.21 -4.20 9.42
C MET A 76 19.04 -4.15 7.90
N ALA A 77 20.12 -3.82 7.17
CA ALA A 77 20.07 -3.67 5.72
C ALA A 77 19.89 -5.02 4.98
N ASP A 78 20.35 -6.11 5.60
CA ASP A 78 20.31 -7.49 5.10
C ASP A 78 19.15 -8.32 5.70
N ALA A 79 18.19 -7.67 6.37
CA ALA A 79 17.02 -8.36 6.90
C ALA A 79 16.18 -8.99 5.77
N PRO A 80 15.59 -10.18 5.99
CA PRO A 80 14.65 -10.77 5.03
C PRO A 80 13.51 -9.83 4.68
N SER A 81 13.08 -9.85 3.41
CA SER A 81 12.00 -8.98 2.92
C SER A 81 10.72 -9.19 3.72
N PHE A 82 10.16 -8.08 4.21
CA PHE A 82 8.91 -8.11 4.95
C PHE A 82 7.68 -8.35 4.09
N ALA A 83 7.77 -8.20 2.77
CA ALA A 83 6.63 -8.41 1.88
C ALA A 83 6.10 -9.86 2.01
N ASN A 84 6.98 -10.85 2.05
CA ASN A 84 6.59 -12.26 2.24
C ASN A 84 6.06 -12.55 3.65
N VAL A 85 6.69 -11.93 4.66
CA VAL A 85 6.27 -12.10 6.06
C VAL A 85 4.89 -11.50 6.30
N ASP A 86 4.64 -10.31 5.76
CA ASP A 86 3.34 -9.63 5.83
C ASP A 86 2.28 -10.41 5.06
N ALA A 87 2.56 -10.87 3.84
CA ALA A 87 1.63 -11.67 3.03
C ALA A 87 1.20 -12.95 3.75
N ALA A 88 2.15 -13.67 4.38
CA ALA A 88 1.86 -14.89 5.14
C ALA A 88 0.94 -14.68 6.35
N HIS A 89 0.79 -13.44 6.84
CA HIS A 89 -0.07 -13.11 7.98
C HIS A 89 -1.25 -12.21 7.60
N LEU A 90 -1.39 -11.85 6.31
CA LEU A 90 -2.38 -10.89 5.85
C LEU A 90 -3.81 -11.35 6.13
N ASP A 91 -4.11 -12.65 6.02
CA ASP A 91 -5.44 -13.20 6.32
C ASP A 91 -5.90 -12.88 7.75
N ALA A 92 -4.98 -12.98 8.72
CA ALA A 92 -5.29 -12.67 10.11
C ALA A 92 -5.55 -11.16 10.31
N LEU A 93 -4.80 -10.30 9.61
CA LEU A 93 -5.00 -8.86 9.63
C LEU A 93 -6.33 -8.48 8.97
N VAL A 94 -6.63 -9.05 7.80
CA VAL A 94 -7.88 -8.85 7.06
C VAL A 94 -9.09 -9.29 7.90
N ALA A 95 -9.06 -10.49 8.49
CA ALA A 95 -10.15 -10.98 9.35
C ALA A 95 -10.41 -10.03 10.53
N THR A 96 -9.35 -9.54 11.16
CA THR A 96 -9.44 -8.58 12.26
C THR A 96 -10.07 -7.27 11.81
N GLU A 97 -9.65 -6.71 10.67
CA GLU A 97 -10.17 -5.44 10.17
C GLU A 97 -11.61 -5.54 9.65
N LYS A 98 -12.01 -6.66 9.05
CA LYS A 98 -13.42 -6.90 8.67
C LYS A 98 -14.35 -6.88 9.87
N GLN A 99 -13.91 -7.46 10.99
CA GLN A 99 -14.68 -7.39 12.23
C GLN A 99 -14.74 -5.97 12.82
N ARG A 100 -13.63 -5.22 12.75
CA ARG A 100 -13.57 -3.86 13.30
C ARG A 100 -14.33 -2.84 12.47
N ASN A 101 -14.49 -3.07 11.18
CA ASN A 101 -15.13 -2.14 10.25
C ASN A 101 -16.26 -2.87 9.50
N PRO A 102 -17.48 -2.93 10.07
CA PRO A 102 -18.62 -3.52 9.39
C PRO A 102 -18.84 -2.87 8.01
N GLY A 103 -18.98 -3.69 6.97
CA GLY A 103 -19.08 -3.24 5.58
C GLY A 103 -17.73 -3.09 4.85
N LEU A 104 -16.60 -3.30 5.53
CA LEU A 104 -15.33 -3.56 4.86
C LEU A 104 -15.37 -4.95 4.22
N ASN A 105 -15.70 -4.99 2.94
CA ASN A 105 -15.71 -6.21 2.14
C ASN A 105 -14.30 -6.50 1.61
N LEU A 106 -13.32 -6.58 2.51
CA LEU A 106 -11.93 -6.84 2.14
C LEU A 106 -11.68 -8.34 1.96
N GLU A 107 -10.96 -8.68 0.89
CA GLU A 107 -10.49 -10.02 0.56
C GLU A 107 -9.00 -9.98 0.23
N HIS A 108 -8.30 -11.03 0.64
CA HIS A 108 -6.94 -11.30 0.24
C HIS A 108 -6.97 -12.48 -0.72
N PHE A 109 -6.28 -12.33 -1.85
CA PHE A 109 -6.09 -13.38 -2.83
C PHE A 109 -4.60 -13.71 -2.90
N SER A 110 -4.27 -15.00 -2.77
CA SER A 110 -2.88 -15.49 -2.84
C SER A 110 -2.29 -15.38 -4.25
N HIS A 111 -3.14 -15.30 -5.27
CA HIS A 111 -2.76 -15.20 -6.67
C HIS A 111 -3.68 -14.23 -7.41
N GLN A 112 -3.17 -13.59 -8.46
CA GLN A 112 -3.95 -12.68 -9.30
C GLN A 112 -5.17 -13.38 -9.94
N ASP A 113 -5.00 -14.64 -10.36
CA ASP A 113 -6.07 -15.40 -11.02
C ASP A 113 -7.29 -15.63 -10.12
N ASP A 114 -7.07 -15.80 -8.81
CA ASP A 114 -8.17 -15.95 -7.85
C ASP A 114 -8.98 -14.65 -7.74
N PHE A 115 -8.31 -13.50 -7.84
CA PHE A 115 -8.96 -12.19 -7.90
C PHE A 115 -9.76 -12.01 -9.20
N VAL A 116 -9.19 -12.40 -10.35
CA VAL A 116 -9.89 -12.33 -11.65
C VAL A 116 -11.10 -13.27 -11.67
N GLU A 117 -10.97 -14.47 -11.11
CA GLU A 117 -12.08 -15.41 -10.96
C GLU A 117 -13.18 -14.87 -10.03
N ALA A 118 -12.82 -14.19 -8.93
CA ALA A 118 -13.80 -13.55 -8.06
C ALA A 118 -14.63 -12.49 -8.81
N ILE A 119 -13.99 -11.72 -9.70
CA ILE A 119 -14.65 -10.76 -10.59
C ILE A 119 -15.57 -11.47 -11.59
N ARG A 120 -15.08 -12.52 -12.26
CA ARG A 120 -15.87 -13.33 -13.20
C ARG A 120 -17.16 -13.86 -12.57
N ARG A 121 -17.09 -14.31 -11.31
CA ARG A 121 -18.24 -14.84 -10.58
C ARG A 121 -19.27 -13.77 -10.22
N GLY A 122 -18.87 -12.50 -10.08
CA GLY A 122 -19.77 -11.37 -9.80
C GLY A 122 -20.60 -11.52 -8.52
N THR A 123 -20.14 -12.30 -7.54
CA THR A 123 -20.94 -12.67 -6.35
C THR A 123 -21.18 -11.53 -5.37
N ARG A 124 -20.40 -10.45 -5.46
CA ARG A 124 -20.48 -9.30 -4.55
C ARG A 124 -20.62 -8.03 -5.37
N GLN A 125 -21.53 -7.14 -4.98
CA GLN A 125 -21.71 -5.85 -5.66
C GLN A 125 -20.50 -4.91 -5.47
N SER A 126 -19.81 -5.02 -4.34
CA SER A 126 -18.70 -4.13 -3.97
C SER A 126 -17.75 -4.82 -3.00
N PHE A 127 -16.45 -4.80 -3.30
CA PHE A 127 -15.41 -5.36 -2.44
C PHE A 127 -14.06 -4.67 -2.67
N GLN A 128 -13.19 -4.78 -1.66
CA GLN A 128 -11.77 -4.43 -1.76
C GLN A 128 -10.96 -5.72 -1.84
N ALA A 129 -9.91 -5.73 -2.65
CA ALA A 129 -9.01 -6.85 -2.83
C ALA A 129 -7.58 -6.43 -2.55
N ILE A 130 -6.79 -7.34 -1.97
CA ILE A 130 -5.32 -7.26 -1.95
C ILE A 130 -4.81 -8.53 -2.61
N PHE A 131 -3.93 -8.39 -3.59
CA PHE A 131 -3.36 -9.53 -4.32
C PHE A 131 -1.94 -9.20 -4.80
N PRO A 132 -1.08 -10.22 -4.94
CA PRO A 132 0.23 -10.07 -5.55
C PRO A 132 0.12 -10.01 -7.07
N TYR A 133 1.05 -9.32 -7.72
CA TYR A 133 1.28 -9.52 -9.15
C TYR A 133 1.93 -10.86 -9.43
N PRO A 134 1.66 -11.48 -10.59
CA PRO A 134 2.43 -12.61 -11.07
C PRO A 134 3.79 -12.15 -11.59
N ASP A 135 4.77 -13.04 -11.52
CA ASP A 135 5.99 -12.96 -12.30
C ASP A 135 5.62 -13.18 -13.79
N PRO A 136 5.95 -12.25 -14.70
CA PRO A 136 5.55 -12.36 -16.10
C PRO A 136 6.10 -13.58 -16.85
N ALA A 137 7.21 -14.15 -16.40
CA ALA A 137 7.90 -15.27 -17.05
C ALA A 137 7.48 -16.62 -16.46
N THR A 138 7.27 -16.67 -15.14
CA THR A 138 6.98 -17.93 -14.43
C THR A 138 5.52 -18.09 -14.01
N HIS A 139 4.73 -17.02 -14.10
CA HIS A 139 3.35 -16.93 -13.59
C HIS A 139 3.22 -17.27 -12.10
N GLN A 140 4.31 -17.25 -11.34
CA GLN A 140 4.25 -17.43 -9.88
C GLN A 140 3.94 -16.11 -9.19
N SER A 141 3.22 -16.14 -8.07
CA SER A 141 3.01 -14.94 -7.25
C SER A 141 4.34 -14.34 -6.82
N GLU A 142 4.52 -13.05 -7.10
CA GLU A 142 5.61 -12.28 -6.55
C GLU A 142 5.24 -11.64 -5.21
N SER A 143 6.23 -11.03 -4.56
CA SER A 143 6.03 -10.31 -3.32
C SER A 143 5.36 -8.94 -3.49
N HIS A 144 5.27 -8.39 -4.71
CA HIS A 144 4.67 -7.06 -4.94
C HIS A 144 3.14 -7.12 -4.94
N HIS A 145 2.52 -6.54 -3.91
CA HIS A 145 1.06 -6.49 -3.74
C HIS A 145 0.49 -5.12 -4.09
N VAL A 146 -0.74 -5.12 -4.57
CA VAL A 146 -1.57 -3.93 -4.77
C VAL A 146 -2.94 -4.10 -4.12
N MET A 147 -3.63 -2.97 -3.93
CA MET A 147 -5.02 -2.94 -3.53
C MET A 147 -5.91 -2.60 -4.73
N ALA A 148 -7.04 -3.30 -4.88
CA ALA A 148 -8.10 -2.91 -5.81
C ALA A 148 -9.43 -2.67 -5.09
N ASP A 149 -10.17 -1.66 -5.52
CA ASP A 149 -11.58 -1.45 -5.18
C ASP A 149 -12.42 -1.82 -6.40
N VAL A 150 -13.44 -2.66 -6.22
CA VAL A 150 -14.25 -3.23 -7.30
C VAL A 150 -15.72 -2.91 -7.09
N ARG A 151 -16.42 -2.58 -8.19
CA ARG A 151 -17.88 -2.43 -8.23
C ARG A 151 -18.46 -3.19 -9.42
N HIS A 152 -19.46 -4.02 -9.16
CA HIS A 152 -20.36 -4.54 -10.17
C HIS A 152 -21.61 -3.66 -10.20
N HIS A 153 -22.04 -3.27 -11.38
CA HIS A 153 -23.15 -2.33 -11.59
C HIS A 153 -24.40 -3.06 -12.06
N ALA A 154 -25.56 -2.43 -11.85
CA ALA A 154 -26.86 -3.01 -12.22
C ALA A 154 -27.04 -3.21 -13.74
N ASP A 155 -26.28 -2.47 -14.56
CA ASP A 155 -26.26 -2.63 -16.03
C ASP A 155 -25.34 -3.77 -16.51
N GLY A 156 -24.78 -4.55 -15.57
CA GLY A 156 -23.86 -5.65 -15.85
C GLY A 156 -22.40 -5.22 -15.99
N THR A 157 -22.11 -3.92 -16.02
CA THR A 157 -20.75 -3.40 -16.10
C THR A 157 -19.98 -3.70 -14.81
N THR A 158 -18.68 -3.95 -14.93
CA THR A 158 -17.77 -3.99 -13.78
C THR A 158 -16.75 -2.87 -13.92
N THR A 159 -16.43 -2.17 -12.82
CA THR A 159 -15.34 -1.18 -12.80
C THR A 159 -14.36 -1.49 -11.68
N VAL A 160 -13.07 -1.29 -11.97
CA VAL A 160 -11.95 -1.66 -11.08
C VAL A 160 -11.01 -0.47 -10.91
N VAL A 161 -10.71 -0.13 -9.66
CA VAL A 161 -9.71 0.90 -9.31
C VAL A 161 -8.57 0.24 -8.56
N VAL A 162 -7.43 0.08 -9.20
CA VAL A 162 -6.19 -0.39 -8.58
C VAL A 162 -5.45 0.82 -7.99
N VAL A 163 -4.94 0.71 -6.77
CA VAL A 163 -4.11 1.74 -6.13
C VAL A 163 -2.70 1.19 -5.93
N GLU A 164 -1.76 1.76 -6.68
CA GLU A 164 -0.32 1.45 -6.63
C GLU A 164 0.36 2.34 -5.58
N SER A 165 1.01 1.70 -4.62
CA SER A 165 1.69 2.38 -3.51
C SER A 165 3.02 3.00 -3.91
N ALA A 166 3.69 2.37 -4.88
CA ALA A 166 4.96 2.83 -5.45
C ALA A 166 4.71 3.52 -6.81
N GLU A 167 5.31 3.02 -7.88
CA GLU A 167 5.23 3.55 -9.24
C GLU A 167 4.71 2.48 -10.21
N ILE A 168 3.93 2.88 -11.22
CA ILE A 168 3.46 2.04 -12.32
C ILE A 168 4.64 1.64 -13.22
N PHE A 169 5.50 2.60 -13.56
CA PHE A 169 6.69 2.40 -14.38
C PHE A 169 7.94 2.54 -13.51
N ALA A 170 8.66 1.43 -13.32
CA ALA A 170 9.92 1.39 -12.59
C ALA A 170 10.92 0.44 -13.23
N GLY A 171 12.21 0.73 -13.04
CA GLY A 171 13.31 -0.02 -13.66
C GLY A 171 13.20 -0.02 -15.19
N ARG A 172 13.24 -1.21 -15.80
CA ARG A 172 13.06 -1.41 -17.25
C ARG A 172 11.60 -1.64 -17.66
N GLY A 173 10.63 -1.11 -16.90
CA GLY A 173 9.20 -1.28 -17.18
C GLY A 173 8.59 -2.61 -16.69
N THR A 174 9.25 -3.30 -15.76
CA THR A 174 8.77 -4.60 -15.25
C THR A 174 7.43 -4.48 -14.53
N ARG A 175 7.23 -3.40 -13.75
CA ARG A 175 5.93 -3.12 -13.09
C ARG A 175 4.84 -2.77 -14.11
N LEU A 176 5.16 -2.01 -15.15
CA LEU A 176 4.20 -1.68 -16.21
C LEU A 176 3.68 -2.97 -16.88
N GLY A 177 4.58 -3.91 -17.16
CA GLY A 177 4.20 -5.23 -17.71
C GLY A 177 3.18 -5.95 -16.83
N LYS A 178 3.38 -5.94 -15.51
CA LYS A 178 2.47 -6.56 -14.52
C LYS A 178 1.11 -5.86 -14.46
N HIS A 179 1.10 -4.52 -14.49
CA HIS A 179 -0.15 -3.74 -14.59
C HIS A 179 -0.91 -4.06 -15.89
N ASN A 180 -0.22 -4.20 -17.02
CA ASN A 180 -0.88 -4.59 -18.27
C ASN A 180 -1.37 -6.04 -18.24
N GLN A 181 -0.68 -6.96 -17.55
CA GLN A 181 -1.15 -8.34 -17.39
C GLN A 181 -2.46 -8.42 -16.61
N ILE A 182 -2.63 -7.67 -15.51
CA ILE A 182 -3.92 -7.65 -14.82
C ILE A 182 -5.02 -7.04 -15.71
N VAL A 183 -4.73 -5.97 -16.46
CA VAL A 183 -5.71 -5.39 -17.39
C VAL A 183 -6.15 -6.40 -18.45
N LEU A 184 -5.20 -7.13 -19.04
CA LEU A 184 -5.50 -8.17 -20.04
C LEU A 184 -6.32 -9.32 -19.42
N ALA A 185 -5.96 -9.81 -18.24
CA ALA A 185 -6.71 -10.86 -17.56
C ALA A 185 -8.13 -10.41 -17.17
N LEU A 186 -8.32 -9.15 -16.81
CA LEU A 186 -9.65 -8.57 -16.56
C LEU A 186 -10.48 -8.44 -17.84
N ASN A 187 -9.85 -8.07 -18.97
CA ASN A 187 -10.50 -8.05 -20.28
C ASN A 187 -11.01 -9.44 -20.68
N GLU A 188 -10.25 -10.50 -20.40
CA GLU A 188 -10.63 -11.90 -20.67
C GLU A 188 -11.91 -12.34 -19.93
N VAL A 189 -12.25 -11.66 -18.82
CA VAL A 189 -13.48 -11.92 -18.06
C VAL A 189 -14.56 -10.84 -18.27
N GLY A 190 -14.40 -10.01 -19.31
CA GLY A 190 -15.43 -9.08 -19.76
C GLY A 190 -15.38 -7.68 -19.11
N VAL A 191 -14.28 -7.32 -18.43
CA VAL A 191 -14.09 -5.95 -17.94
C VAL A 191 -13.39 -5.11 -19.02
N ASP A 192 -14.05 -4.07 -19.54
CA ASP A 192 -13.43 -3.15 -20.52
C ASP A 192 -12.25 -2.40 -19.88
N SER A 193 -11.15 -2.20 -20.62
CA SER A 193 -9.98 -1.48 -20.13
C SER A 193 -10.25 -0.02 -19.77
N ASN A 194 -11.28 0.60 -20.35
CA ASN A 194 -11.77 1.94 -20.00
C ASN A 194 -12.60 1.96 -18.70
N ASN A 195 -12.92 0.79 -18.16
CA ASN A 195 -13.58 0.62 -16.87
C ASN A 195 -12.58 0.32 -15.75
N ILE A 196 -11.28 0.37 -16.07
CA ILE A 196 -10.17 0.11 -15.17
C ILE A 196 -9.34 1.39 -15.00
N ALA A 197 -8.94 1.70 -13.78
CA ALA A 197 -7.96 2.74 -13.49
C ALA A 197 -6.86 2.23 -12.56
N VAL A 198 -5.62 2.67 -12.81
CA VAL A 198 -4.50 2.54 -11.87
C VAL A 198 -4.17 3.91 -11.30
N ILE A 199 -4.30 4.06 -9.98
CA ILE A 199 -3.96 5.29 -9.25
C ILE A 199 -2.60 5.11 -8.59
N GLU A 200 -1.60 5.83 -9.09
CA GLU A 200 -0.22 5.77 -8.58
C GLU A 200 -0.01 6.80 -7.48
N THR A 201 0.39 6.36 -6.29
CA THR A 201 0.58 7.28 -5.15
C THR A 201 2.02 7.71 -4.94
N GLN A 202 3.00 6.90 -5.34
CA GLN A 202 4.43 7.07 -5.05
C GLN A 202 4.74 7.28 -3.56
N ALA A 203 3.84 6.91 -2.64
CA ALA A 203 4.04 7.10 -1.20
C ALA A 203 5.08 6.12 -0.65
N GLN A 204 5.10 4.90 -1.19
CA GLN A 204 6.07 3.88 -0.87
C GLN A 204 7.39 4.14 -1.59
N LYS A 205 8.49 4.09 -0.83
CA LYS A 205 9.87 4.16 -1.36
C LYS A 205 10.67 2.88 -1.11
N SER A 206 10.19 2.00 -0.25
CA SER A 206 10.78 0.68 0.01
C SER A 206 10.27 -0.35 -0.99
N THR A 207 10.94 -1.50 -1.10
CA THR A 207 10.47 -2.67 -1.86
C THR A 207 9.70 -3.67 -1.00
N ASP A 208 9.59 -3.41 0.31
CA ASP A 208 9.21 -4.40 1.32
C ASP A 208 7.83 -4.20 1.95
N ASP A 209 7.23 -3.02 1.80
CA ASP A 209 6.05 -2.63 2.58
C ASP A 209 4.75 -2.64 1.77
N CYS A 210 4.76 -3.18 0.55
CA CYS A 210 3.62 -3.16 -0.40
C CYS A 210 2.35 -3.79 0.18
N VAL A 211 2.47 -4.87 0.96
CA VAL A 211 1.34 -5.50 1.66
C VAL A 211 0.72 -4.54 2.67
N MET A 212 1.53 -3.87 3.49
CA MET A 212 1.03 -2.96 4.51
C MET A 212 0.46 -1.67 3.90
N TYR A 213 1.03 -1.16 2.82
CA TYR A 213 0.43 -0.05 2.07
C TYR A 213 -0.91 -0.47 1.47
N SER A 214 -1.00 -1.65 0.85
CA SER A 214 -2.23 -2.18 0.27
C SER A 214 -3.32 -2.37 1.33
N LEU A 215 -2.97 -2.91 2.50
CA LEU A 215 -3.88 -3.03 3.63
C LEU A 215 -4.35 -1.65 4.11
N ASN A 216 -3.45 -0.70 4.34
CA ASN A 216 -3.84 0.67 4.69
C ASN A 216 -4.78 1.26 3.63
N TYR A 217 -4.45 1.12 2.35
CA TYR A 217 -5.24 1.66 1.25
C TYR A 217 -6.63 1.06 1.18
N ALA A 218 -6.79 -0.25 1.43
CA ALA A 218 -8.11 -0.87 1.51
C ALA A 218 -8.96 -0.24 2.64
N LEU A 219 -8.37 -0.04 3.82
CA LEU A 219 -9.05 0.63 4.93
C LEU A 219 -9.39 2.09 4.60
N LYS A 220 -8.52 2.79 3.86
CA LYS A 220 -8.76 4.17 3.44
C LYS A 220 -9.78 4.29 2.32
N ALA A 221 -9.84 3.34 1.40
CA ALA A 221 -10.87 3.26 0.37
C ALA A 221 -12.24 3.07 1.03
N HIS A 222 -12.34 2.16 2.00
CA HIS A 222 -13.56 1.99 2.79
C HIS A 222 -13.94 3.26 3.58
N LYS A 223 -12.98 3.90 4.27
CA LYS A 223 -13.24 5.17 4.98
C LYS A 223 -13.67 6.30 4.05
N ASN A 224 -13.18 6.31 2.81
CA ASN A 224 -13.43 7.35 1.81
C ASN A 224 -14.30 6.84 0.65
N GLN A 225 -15.27 5.95 0.92
CA GLN A 225 -16.12 5.31 -0.09
C GLN A 225 -16.71 6.30 -1.09
N ARG A 226 -17.18 7.46 -0.65
CA ARG A 226 -17.74 8.50 -1.54
C ARG A 226 -16.77 9.01 -2.61
N VAL A 227 -15.47 8.95 -2.36
CA VAL A 227 -14.43 9.30 -3.35
C VAL A 227 -14.33 8.18 -4.40
N PHE A 228 -14.27 6.93 -3.94
CA PHE A 228 -14.23 5.76 -4.82
C PHE A 228 -15.51 5.60 -5.64
N ASP A 229 -16.69 5.85 -5.06
CA ASP A 229 -17.96 5.84 -5.79
C ASP A 229 -17.95 6.82 -6.97
N LYS A 230 -17.28 7.97 -6.83
CA LYS A 230 -17.10 8.93 -7.94
C LYS A 230 -16.16 8.38 -9.01
N PHE A 231 -15.10 7.66 -8.65
CA PHE A 231 -14.23 7.00 -9.62
C PHE A 231 -15.01 5.94 -10.39
N HIS A 232 -15.69 5.04 -9.69
CA HIS A 232 -16.48 3.98 -10.29
C HIS A 232 -17.58 4.51 -11.19
N ALA A 233 -18.28 5.59 -10.78
CA ALA A 233 -19.29 6.24 -11.62
C ALA A 233 -18.67 6.87 -12.89
N ARG A 234 -17.44 7.37 -12.84
CA ARG A 234 -16.74 7.92 -14.02
C ARG A 234 -16.27 6.81 -14.95
N LEU A 235 -15.67 5.76 -14.40
CA LEU A 235 -15.25 4.58 -15.15
C LEU A 235 -16.42 3.85 -15.80
N GLN A 236 -17.60 3.80 -15.17
CA GLN A 236 -18.81 3.24 -15.77
C GLN A 236 -19.22 3.98 -17.05
N ARG A 237 -18.91 5.29 -17.13
CA ARG A 237 -19.08 6.12 -18.33
C ARG A 237 -17.81 6.21 -19.18
N GLN A 238 -16.85 5.30 -18.96
CA GLN A 238 -15.56 5.24 -19.68
C GLN A 238 -14.77 6.56 -19.62
N ALA A 239 -14.88 7.28 -18.50
CA ALA A 239 -14.20 8.55 -18.27
C ALA A 239 -13.04 8.40 -17.27
N ASN A 240 -12.00 9.21 -17.45
CA ASN A 240 -10.83 9.27 -16.56
C ASN A 240 -11.24 9.43 -15.08
N PRO A 241 -10.50 8.84 -14.12
CA PRO A 241 -10.80 8.99 -12.69
C PRO A 241 -10.67 10.45 -12.21
N ASP A 242 -9.77 11.23 -12.80
CA ASP A 242 -9.66 12.67 -12.60
C ASP A 242 -10.58 13.45 -13.56
N ARG A 243 -11.03 14.63 -13.14
CA ARG A 243 -11.95 15.47 -13.93
C ARG A 243 -11.28 16.18 -15.11
N THR A 244 -9.98 16.48 -14.99
CA THR A 244 -9.24 17.28 -15.98
C THR A 244 -8.68 16.42 -17.11
N GLY A 245 -8.48 15.11 -16.88
CA GLY A 245 -7.79 14.21 -17.80
C GLY A 245 -6.27 14.43 -17.83
N LEU A 246 -5.74 15.31 -16.96
CA LEU A 246 -4.34 15.71 -16.94
C LEU A 246 -3.53 14.93 -15.91
N SER A 247 -4.19 14.25 -14.96
CA SER A 247 -3.49 13.61 -13.83
C SER A 247 -2.55 12.47 -14.27
N ARG A 248 -2.81 11.84 -15.41
CA ARG A 248 -1.88 10.86 -16.00
C ARG A 248 -0.48 11.45 -16.20
N GLY A 249 -0.41 12.73 -16.57
CA GLY A 249 0.84 13.46 -16.78
C GLY A 249 1.75 13.52 -15.55
N ALA A 250 1.19 13.37 -14.35
CA ALA A 250 1.92 13.38 -13.09
C ALA A 250 2.34 11.98 -12.59
N THR A 251 2.09 10.93 -13.38
CA THR A 251 2.47 9.54 -13.02
C THR A 251 3.80 9.14 -13.65
N SER A 252 4.42 8.10 -13.10
CA SER A 252 5.68 7.54 -13.64
C SER A 252 5.57 7.03 -15.09
N VAL A 253 4.37 6.70 -15.58
CA VAL A 253 4.18 6.24 -16.96
C VAL A 253 4.20 7.39 -17.98
N ASN A 254 4.07 8.65 -17.56
CA ASN A 254 4.03 9.79 -18.48
C ASN A 254 5.32 9.96 -19.29
N ALA A 255 6.46 10.04 -18.59
CA ALA A 255 7.75 10.27 -19.24
C ALA A 255 8.08 9.26 -20.36
N PRO A 256 7.94 7.92 -20.14
CA PRO A 256 8.15 6.97 -21.22
C PRO A 256 7.08 7.06 -22.32
N GLU A 257 5.79 7.31 -22.00
CA GLU A 257 4.75 7.47 -23.02
C GLU A 257 4.97 8.68 -23.92
N GLU A 258 5.43 9.80 -23.37
CA GLU A 258 5.81 10.99 -24.14
C GLU A 258 7.04 10.73 -25.02
N ALA A 259 8.06 10.07 -24.47
CA ALA A 259 9.29 9.75 -25.20
C ALA A 259 9.04 8.83 -26.39
N TYR A 260 8.22 7.79 -26.22
CA TYR A 260 7.92 6.81 -27.26
C TYR A 260 6.68 7.16 -28.11
N ARG A 261 5.92 8.19 -27.72
CA ARG A 261 4.65 8.60 -28.36
C ARG A 261 3.65 7.45 -28.51
N ILE A 262 3.58 6.57 -27.51
CA ILE A 262 2.65 5.45 -27.46
C ILE A 262 1.99 5.39 -26.09
N ARG A 263 0.73 4.95 -26.04
CA ARG A 263 0.07 4.60 -24.79
C ARG A 263 0.58 3.23 -24.35
N MET A 264 1.36 3.22 -23.27
CA MET A 264 1.99 2.04 -22.71
C MET A 264 1.09 1.32 -21.71
N LEU A 265 0.36 2.04 -20.85
CA LEU A 265 -0.61 1.42 -19.94
C LEU A 265 -2.01 1.38 -20.59
N TYR A 266 -2.57 0.17 -20.69
CA TYR A 266 -3.80 -0.11 -21.45
C TYR A 266 -5.10 0.40 -20.82
N CYS A 267 -5.05 0.90 -19.59
CA CYS A 267 -6.20 1.46 -18.87
C CYS A 267 -5.97 2.93 -18.45
N HIS A 268 -6.93 3.52 -17.72
CA HIS A 268 -6.77 4.88 -17.19
C HIS A 268 -5.68 4.93 -16.12
N ALA A 269 -5.01 6.08 -15.99
CA ALA A 269 -4.10 6.33 -14.88
C ALA A 269 -4.25 7.75 -14.33
N ALA A 270 -3.98 7.90 -13.04
CA ALA A 270 -3.93 9.19 -12.36
C ALA A 270 -2.89 9.15 -11.24
N HIS A 271 -2.29 10.29 -10.94
CA HIS A 271 -1.49 10.46 -9.74
C HIS A 271 -2.40 10.63 -8.53
N GLY A 272 -2.11 9.90 -7.46
CA GLY A 272 -2.95 9.82 -6.27
C GLY A 272 -3.23 11.18 -5.64
N ALA A 273 -2.32 12.15 -5.76
CA ALA A 273 -2.51 13.46 -5.16
C ALA A 273 -3.63 14.27 -5.83
N ASP A 274 -3.93 13.97 -7.09
CA ASP A 274 -4.95 14.67 -7.88
C ASP A 274 -6.33 14.03 -7.76
N VAL A 275 -6.47 12.87 -7.11
CA VAL A 275 -7.75 12.16 -7.02
C VAL A 275 -8.07 11.62 -5.62
N LEU A 276 -7.07 11.21 -4.83
CA LEU A 276 -7.23 10.67 -3.48
C LEU A 276 -7.12 11.76 -2.40
N THR A 277 -7.54 11.42 -1.20
CA THR A 277 -7.41 12.24 0.01
C THR A 277 -6.03 12.08 0.68
N THR A 278 -5.66 13.01 1.57
CA THR A 278 -4.44 12.94 2.41
C THR A 278 -4.26 11.63 3.18
N ASP A 279 -5.34 10.92 3.49
CA ASP A 279 -5.32 9.64 4.20
C ASP A 279 -4.36 8.60 3.56
N PHE A 280 -4.17 8.66 2.23
CA PHE A 280 -3.29 7.75 1.48
C PHE A 280 -1.81 8.14 1.58
N TYR A 281 -1.49 9.36 2.01
CA TYR A 281 -0.12 9.88 2.13
C TYR A 281 0.42 9.87 3.56
N LYS A 282 -0.40 9.50 4.56
CA LYS A 282 -0.04 9.45 5.99
C LYS A 282 1.16 8.56 6.34
N HIS A 283 1.46 7.60 5.47
CA HIS A 283 2.56 6.66 5.66
C HIS A 283 3.72 6.90 4.69
N GLY A 284 3.63 7.93 3.84
CA GLY A 284 4.65 8.22 2.84
C GLY A 284 6.04 8.42 3.45
N SER A 285 7.04 7.77 2.85
CA SER A 285 8.40 7.70 3.41
C SER A 285 9.20 9.00 3.21
N SER A 286 8.90 9.78 2.17
CA SER A 286 9.65 10.98 1.77
C SER A 286 9.12 12.26 2.42
N LEU A 287 10.00 13.01 3.08
CA LEU A 287 9.66 14.32 3.68
C LEU A 287 9.50 15.35 2.58
N GLN A 288 10.38 15.30 1.58
CA GLN A 288 10.28 16.15 0.40
C GLN A 288 8.92 15.98 -0.29
N GLN A 289 8.44 14.73 -0.45
CA GLN A 289 7.10 14.50 -0.99
C GLN A 289 6.01 15.13 -0.10
N ALA A 290 6.08 14.96 1.23
CA ALA A 290 5.10 15.57 2.13
C ALA A 290 5.10 17.11 2.02
N LYS A 291 6.29 17.74 1.94
CA LYS A 291 6.45 19.19 1.73
C LYS A 291 5.82 19.63 0.41
N GLU A 292 6.14 18.97 -0.70
CA GLU A 292 5.60 19.32 -2.03
C GLU A 292 4.09 19.12 -2.11
N LEU A 293 3.56 18.04 -1.52
CA LEU A 293 2.12 17.83 -1.45
C LEU A 293 1.41 18.96 -0.69
N MET A 294 1.97 19.42 0.44
CA MET A 294 1.38 20.52 1.21
C MET A 294 1.44 21.88 0.52
N LYS A 295 2.31 22.07 -0.47
CA LYS A 295 2.42 23.30 -1.27
C LYS A 295 1.41 23.38 -2.41
N ARG A 296 0.65 22.31 -2.67
CA ARG A 296 -0.33 22.29 -3.77
C ARG A 296 -1.38 23.40 -3.61
N GLU A 297 -1.63 24.11 -4.70
CA GLU A 297 -2.58 25.22 -4.76
C GLU A 297 -4.02 24.80 -4.46
N ASP A 298 -4.38 23.55 -4.79
CA ASP A 298 -5.72 23.01 -4.53
C ASP A 298 -6.02 22.77 -3.03
N GLY A 299 -5.02 22.92 -2.16
CA GLY A 299 -5.15 22.77 -0.71
C GLY A 299 -5.55 21.37 -0.24
N ARG A 300 -5.69 20.39 -1.14
CA ARG A 300 -6.23 19.07 -0.80
C ARG A 300 -5.35 18.33 0.20
N MET A 301 -4.05 18.63 0.18
CA MET A 301 -3.03 17.93 0.96
C MET A 301 -2.53 18.69 2.19
N SER A 302 -2.98 19.93 2.41
CA SER A 302 -2.49 20.77 3.51
C SER A 302 -3.27 20.63 4.82
N GLY A 303 -4.41 19.93 4.80
CA GLY A 303 -5.26 19.74 5.99
C GLY A 303 -4.71 18.77 7.03
N PRO A 304 -5.34 18.70 8.21
CA PRO A 304 -4.95 17.76 9.26
C PRO A 304 -5.16 16.29 8.86
N VAL A 305 -4.28 15.41 9.34
CA VAL A 305 -4.28 13.98 8.99
C VAL A 305 -4.57 13.04 10.16
N ASN A 306 -4.62 13.52 11.40
CA ASN A 306 -5.09 12.76 12.55
C ASN A 306 -6.61 12.92 12.77
N SER A 307 -7.21 12.04 13.56
CA SER A 307 -8.66 12.13 13.85
C SER A 307 -8.99 13.35 14.70
N ASP A 308 -10.20 13.91 14.54
CA ASP A 308 -10.67 15.12 15.26
C ASP A 308 -10.71 14.98 16.78
N ARG A 309 -10.58 13.75 17.28
CA ARG A 309 -10.46 13.44 18.71
C ARG A 309 -9.13 13.87 19.33
N HIS A 310 -8.11 14.16 18.51
CA HIS A 310 -6.83 14.65 19.03
C HIS A 310 -6.91 16.15 19.30
N ALA A 311 -6.52 16.56 20.52
CA ALA A 311 -6.48 17.97 20.92
C ALA A 311 -5.54 18.81 20.04
N VAL A 312 -4.40 18.22 19.64
CA VAL A 312 -3.46 18.84 18.71
C VAL A 312 -3.64 18.21 17.33
N ARG A 313 -3.94 19.06 16.34
CA ARG A 313 -4.06 18.67 14.94
C ARG A 313 -2.66 18.55 14.33
N GLU A 314 -2.46 17.58 13.43
CA GLU A 314 -1.18 17.37 12.75
C GLU A 314 -1.35 17.35 11.24
N THR A 315 -0.40 17.94 10.51
CA THR A 315 -0.27 17.94 9.05
C THR A 315 0.53 16.73 8.55
N LEU A 316 0.64 16.56 7.22
CA LEU A 316 1.47 15.51 6.63
C LEU A 316 2.96 15.66 6.99
N VAL A 317 3.49 16.88 6.98
CA VAL A 317 4.91 17.16 7.32
C VAL A 317 5.17 16.88 8.80
N GLU A 318 4.34 17.39 9.71
CA GLU A 318 4.49 17.15 11.16
C GLU A 318 4.41 15.66 11.47
N ARG A 319 3.45 14.95 10.85
CA ARG A 319 3.36 13.50 10.97
C ARG A 319 4.62 12.82 10.45
N ASN A 320 5.13 13.21 9.28
CA ASN A 320 6.31 12.60 8.70
C ASN A 320 7.53 12.76 9.62
N LEU A 321 7.75 13.97 10.15
CA LEU A 321 8.81 14.29 11.11
C LEU A 321 8.69 13.45 12.40
N ALA A 322 7.47 13.28 12.92
CA ALA A 322 7.22 12.50 14.14
C ALA A 322 7.49 10.99 14.00
N PHE A 323 7.79 10.50 12.79
CA PHE A 323 8.15 9.11 12.50
C PHE A 323 9.52 8.97 11.80
N ARG A 324 10.36 10.03 11.82
CA ARG A 324 11.67 10.04 11.17
C ARG A 324 12.66 9.11 11.87
N VAL A 325 13.29 8.22 11.10
CA VAL A 325 14.39 7.36 11.55
C VAL A 325 15.50 7.30 10.49
N PRO A 326 16.74 6.98 10.86
CA PRO A 326 17.82 6.75 9.91
C PRO A 326 17.54 5.54 9.02
N ARG A 327 17.94 5.63 7.75
CA ARG A 327 17.96 4.49 6.81
C ARG A 327 19.02 3.47 7.26
N PRO A 328 18.79 2.17 7.02
CA PRO A 328 19.76 1.11 7.36
C PRO A 328 21.17 1.36 6.78
N GLU A 329 21.25 1.80 5.52
CA GLU A 329 22.50 2.00 4.77
C GLU A 329 23.27 3.27 5.17
N ALA A 330 22.62 4.19 5.89
CA ALA A 330 23.17 5.50 6.24
C ALA A 330 23.55 5.61 7.74
N ARG A 331 23.69 4.47 8.44
CA ARG A 331 24.02 4.43 9.87
C ARG A 331 25.36 5.08 10.22
N ASP A 332 26.27 5.12 9.24
CA ASP A 332 27.62 5.67 9.37
C ASP A 332 27.80 7.00 8.62
N GLN A 333 26.73 7.57 8.05
CA GLN A 333 26.76 8.84 7.33
C GLN A 333 26.08 9.94 8.16
N ASP A 334 26.60 11.16 8.07
CA ASP A 334 25.99 12.33 8.72
C ASP A 334 24.51 12.44 8.36
N ALA A 335 23.70 12.92 9.33
CA ALA A 335 22.24 13.00 9.26
C ALA A 335 21.75 14.01 8.19
N SER A 336 21.99 13.71 6.92
CA SER A 336 21.42 14.42 5.78
C SER A 336 19.95 14.03 5.58
N GLU A 337 19.15 14.87 4.92
CA GLU A 337 17.74 14.57 4.63
C GLU A 337 17.58 13.27 3.82
N GLY A 338 18.59 12.90 3.02
CA GLY A 338 18.67 11.63 2.28
C GLY A 338 18.89 10.40 3.17
N ALA A 339 19.60 10.56 4.30
CA ALA A 339 19.88 9.51 5.27
C ALA A 339 18.67 9.13 6.15
N MET A 340 17.59 9.92 6.12
CA MET A 340 16.40 9.71 6.96
C MET A 340 15.18 9.30 6.12
N PHE A 341 14.24 8.59 6.74
CA PHE A 341 12.91 8.32 6.18
C PHE A 341 11.85 8.27 7.28
N SER A 342 10.57 8.38 6.89
CA SER A 342 9.46 8.15 7.81
C SER A 342 9.13 6.66 7.90
N ALA A 343 9.26 6.07 9.09
CA ALA A 343 8.87 4.69 9.41
C ALA A 343 7.40 4.61 9.88
N SER A 344 6.55 5.55 9.44
CA SER A 344 5.11 5.57 9.76
C SER A 344 4.39 4.30 9.30
N ILE A 345 4.84 3.65 8.21
CA ILE A 345 4.28 2.38 7.73
C ILE A 345 4.62 1.21 8.67
N ASP A 346 5.81 1.15 9.25
CA ASP A 346 6.12 0.18 10.31
C ASP A 346 5.25 0.42 11.54
N GLY A 347 5.01 1.69 11.87
CA GLY A 347 4.04 2.06 12.90
C GLY A 347 2.60 1.61 12.59
N PHE A 348 2.22 1.50 11.32
CA PHE A 348 0.96 0.89 10.90
C PHE A 348 1.00 -0.62 11.05
N ARG A 349 2.08 -1.30 10.60
CA ARG A 349 2.30 -2.74 10.80
C ARG A 349 2.15 -3.15 12.27
N LEU A 350 2.85 -2.47 13.18
CA LEU A 350 2.76 -2.72 14.62
C LEU A 350 1.33 -2.54 15.15
N GLN A 351 0.58 -1.57 14.62
CA GLN A 351 -0.81 -1.33 15.01
C GLN A 351 -1.73 -2.47 14.57
N GLU A 352 -1.59 -2.95 13.33
CA GLU A 352 -2.43 -4.04 12.81
C GLU A 352 -2.09 -5.37 13.50
N ILE A 353 -0.81 -5.63 13.77
CA ILE A 353 -0.35 -6.76 14.58
C ILE A 353 -0.95 -6.70 15.99
N ALA A 354 -0.89 -5.55 16.67
CA ALA A 354 -1.46 -5.40 18.01
C ALA A 354 -2.97 -5.71 18.03
N ARG A 355 -3.69 -5.30 16.98
CA ARG A 355 -5.13 -5.60 16.84
C ARG A 355 -5.37 -7.08 16.61
N ALA A 356 -4.61 -7.72 15.72
CA ALA A 356 -4.75 -9.14 15.45
C ALA A 356 -4.40 -10.00 16.67
N LEU A 357 -3.35 -9.63 17.42
CA LEU A 357 -3.00 -10.29 18.68
C LEU A 357 -4.12 -10.15 19.72
N ALA A 358 -4.69 -8.95 19.87
CA ALA A 358 -5.81 -8.71 20.80
C ALA A 358 -7.09 -9.46 20.37
N PHE A 359 -7.30 -9.61 19.06
CA PHE A 359 -8.39 -10.41 18.53
C PHE A 359 -8.21 -11.89 18.82
N ALA A 360 -7.00 -12.42 18.59
CA ALA A 360 -6.66 -13.83 18.85
C ALA A 360 -6.68 -14.20 20.35
N SER A 361 -6.46 -13.24 21.25
CA SER A 361 -6.51 -13.45 22.69
C SER A 361 -7.90 -13.29 23.31
N ALA A 362 -8.89 -12.79 22.56
CA ALA A 362 -10.25 -12.65 23.05
C ALA A 362 -10.91 -14.02 23.23
N PRO A 363 -11.58 -14.31 24.37
CA PRO A 363 -12.30 -15.56 24.54
C PRO A 363 -13.37 -15.68 23.46
N ALA A 364 -13.37 -16.80 22.74
CA ALA A 364 -14.34 -17.07 21.69
C ALA A 364 -15.75 -16.88 22.25
N LYS A 365 -16.50 -15.90 21.72
CA LYS A 365 -17.93 -15.77 22.04
C LYS A 365 -18.60 -17.05 21.55
N ARG A 366 -18.96 -17.96 22.48
CA ARG A 366 -19.75 -19.15 22.18
C ARG A 366 -21.03 -18.71 21.47
N PRO A 367 -21.39 -19.26 20.30
CA PRO A 367 -22.70 -19.02 19.74
C PRO A 367 -23.73 -19.54 20.74
N ALA A 368 -24.75 -18.71 21.01
CA ALA A 368 -25.88 -19.11 21.83
C ALA A 368 -26.47 -20.40 21.23
N ARG A 369 -26.49 -21.48 22.01
CA ARG A 369 -27.24 -22.68 21.66
C ARG A 369 -28.68 -22.25 21.44
N LEU A 370 -29.14 -22.30 20.19
CA LEU A 370 -30.56 -22.36 19.85
C LEU A 370 -31.14 -23.51 20.68
N ALA A 371 -31.97 -23.15 21.67
CA ALA A 371 -32.78 -24.10 22.39
C ALA A 371 -33.71 -24.76 21.37
N LEU A 372 -33.46 -26.04 21.08
CA LEU A 372 -34.42 -26.90 20.41
C LEU A 372 -35.67 -26.94 21.28
N SER A 373 -36.70 -26.21 20.84
CA SER A 373 -38.04 -26.35 21.36
C SER A 373 -38.52 -27.77 21.07
N ARG A 374 -38.75 -28.52 22.14
CA ARG A 374 -39.57 -29.74 22.12
C ARG A 374 -40.96 -29.36 21.62
N TRP A 375 -41.26 -29.65 20.36
CA TRP A 375 -42.63 -29.80 19.89
C TRP A 375 -42.99 -31.28 19.95
N GLY A 376 -43.97 -31.58 20.81
CA GLY A 376 -44.52 -32.91 20.98
C GLY A 376 -45.33 -33.32 19.74
N TYR A 377 -45.18 -34.57 19.34
CA TYR A 377 -46.15 -35.26 18.51
C TYR A 377 -46.98 -36.17 19.41
N GLY A 378 -48.28 -35.86 19.49
CA GLY A 378 -49.29 -36.75 20.02
C GLY A 378 -49.42 -38.00 19.16
N ARG A 379 -49.53 -39.15 19.82
CA ARG A 379 -49.91 -40.42 19.19
C ARG A 379 -51.39 -40.41 18.89
N VAL A 380 -51.72 -40.70 17.63
CA VAL A 380 -52.99 -41.32 17.26
C VAL A 380 -52.79 -42.83 17.37
N ARG A 381 -53.38 -43.45 18.40
CA ARG A 381 -54.19 -44.67 18.37
C ARG A 381 -54.53 -45.09 19.79
#